data_AF-A0A7T7UV18-F1
#
_entry.id   AF-A0A7T7UV18-F1
#
_cell.length_a   1.000
_cell.length_b   1.000
_cell.length_c   1.000
_cell.angle_alpha   90.00
_cell.angle_beta   90.00
_cell.angle_gamma   90.00
#
_symmetry.space_group_name_H-M   'P 1'
#
loop_
_entity.id
_entity.type
_entity.pdbx_description
1 polymer ?
#
loop_
_entity_poly.entity_id
_entity_poly.type
_entity_poly.pdbx_seq_one_letter_code
_entity_poly.pdbx_strand_id
1 'polypeptide(L)'
;MGKTKYLLTDGQIKRKDNSLCYRVNGKNVYIPIESIRELYILSETTINTKLLDFLASKHIVLHFFNYYGNYSGTFYPREKYISGKLLVKQVEAYNKKRIEIAKKIVGAIGKNIYQVLYHYYKHDQKEVKTFLDYLKNEIPNELEKSNNIKQVLYIEGKIWQGFYDSFKYFLNEDFILNKRVRRPPDNPINALISFGNSLLYTKTITAIYRTHLNQAISYLHEPSESRFSLSLDMSEAFKPIIVFKTIFDLVNNRKIRVEDHFLKEQNYCILNDEGKKIFIAAFEKRIETKFKNEKLKRNVSYQTQIKLDCYKLIKYILEDKEFEPYLLERKY
;
A
#
# COMPACT_ATOMS: atom_id res chain seq x y z
N MET A 1 5.61 -18.29 7.46
CA MET A 1 5.11 -16.90 7.46
C MET A 1 3.61 -16.96 7.62
N GLY A 2 3.02 -16.32 8.63
CA GLY A 2 1.56 -16.35 8.83
C GLY A 2 0.82 -15.72 7.64
N LYS A 3 -0.39 -16.20 7.34
CA LYS A 3 -1.29 -15.74 6.28
C LYS A 3 -2.11 -14.54 6.72
N THR A 4 -2.51 -13.72 5.76
CA THR A 4 -3.57 -12.71 5.92
C THR A 4 -4.92 -13.41 5.87
N LYS A 5 -5.88 -12.99 6.70
CA LYS A 5 -7.26 -13.46 6.59
C LYS A 5 -8.23 -12.28 6.42
N TYR A 6 -9.03 -12.36 5.37
CA TYR A 6 -10.08 -11.40 5.03
C TYR A 6 -11.45 -11.96 5.40
N LEU A 7 -12.24 -11.19 6.14
CA LEU A 7 -13.64 -11.47 6.44
C LEU A 7 -14.49 -10.55 5.55
N LEU A 8 -15.16 -11.14 4.57
CA LEU A 8 -15.94 -10.44 3.54
C LEU A 8 -17.44 -10.61 3.70
N THR A 9 -17.88 -11.38 4.69
CA THR A 9 -19.30 -11.70 4.90
C THR A 9 -19.72 -11.26 6.29
N ASP A 10 -20.97 -10.91 6.48
CA ASP A 10 -21.42 -10.48 7.80
C ASP A 10 -21.40 -11.67 8.77
N GLY A 11 -21.07 -11.40 10.03
CA GLY A 11 -20.98 -12.47 11.01
C GLY A 11 -20.39 -12.08 12.35
N GLN A 12 -19.99 -13.09 13.12
CA GLN A 12 -19.38 -12.91 14.43
C GLN A 12 -18.06 -13.66 14.49
N ILE A 13 -16.98 -13.00 14.89
CA ILE A 13 -15.71 -13.66 15.17
C ILE A 13 -15.40 -13.60 16.67
N LYS A 14 -15.03 -14.75 17.24
CA LYS A 14 -14.70 -14.89 18.67
C LYS A 14 -13.52 -15.85 18.85
N ARG A 15 -12.85 -15.74 20.00
CA ARG A 15 -11.90 -16.76 20.44
C ARG A 15 -12.64 -18.07 20.77
N LYS A 16 -12.11 -19.20 20.28
CA LYS A 16 -12.46 -20.54 20.74
C LYS A 16 -11.17 -21.30 20.99
N ASP A 17 -10.84 -21.50 22.27
CA ASP A 17 -9.61 -22.16 22.72
C ASP A 17 -8.35 -21.46 22.14
N ASN A 18 -7.58 -22.16 21.30
CA ASN A 18 -6.41 -21.63 20.57
C ASN A 18 -6.70 -21.29 19.10
N SER A 19 -7.98 -21.18 18.73
CA SER A 19 -8.42 -20.85 17.37
C SER A 19 -9.36 -19.65 17.38
N LEU A 20 -9.56 -19.07 16.19
CA LEU A 20 -10.67 -18.14 15.95
C LEU A 20 -11.86 -18.93 15.42
N CYS A 21 -13.04 -18.62 15.93
CA CYS A 21 -14.31 -19.14 15.43
C CYS A 21 -15.05 -18.00 14.77
N TYR A 22 -15.21 -18.06 13.45
CA TYR A 22 -15.98 -17.12 12.66
C TYR A 22 -17.31 -17.76 12.27
N ARG A 23 -18.39 -17.26 12.86
CA ARG A 23 -19.76 -17.69 12.60
C ARG A 23 -20.35 -16.84 11.48
N VAL A 24 -20.64 -17.48 10.36
CA VAL A 24 -21.17 -16.87 9.14
C VAL A 24 -22.27 -17.76 8.58
N ASN A 25 -23.42 -17.19 8.21
CA ASN A 25 -24.57 -17.93 7.66
C ASN A 25 -24.95 -19.18 8.48
N GLY A 26 -24.97 -19.06 9.81
CA GLY A 26 -25.27 -20.15 10.74
C GLY A 26 -24.17 -21.22 10.90
N LYS A 27 -23.08 -21.16 10.12
CA LYS A 27 -21.98 -22.13 10.15
C LYS A 27 -20.76 -21.57 10.88
N ASN A 28 -20.06 -22.42 11.61
CA ASN A 28 -18.80 -22.07 12.28
C ASN A 28 -17.61 -22.44 11.37
N VAL A 29 -16.77 -21.46 11.07
CA VAL A 29 -15.49 -21.64 10.40
C VAL A 29 -14.38 -21.43 11.42
N TYR A 30 -13.57 -22.47 11.63
CA TYR A 30 -12.43 -22.42 12.54
C TYR A 30 -11.17 -22.02 11.81
N ILE A 31 -10.44 -21.06 12.37
CA ILE A 31 -9.21 -20.50 11.78
C ILE A 31 -8.09 -20.65 12.81
N PRO A 32 -7.06 -21.47 12.55
CA PRO A 32 -5.94 -21.65 13.48
C PRO A 32 -5.17 -20.35 13.67
N ILE A 33 -5.04 -19.88 14.92
CA ILE A 33 -4.45 -18.57 15.21
C ILE A 33 -2.98 -18.46 14.78
N GLU A 34 -2.23 -19.56 14.89
CA GLU A 34 -0.79 -19.64 14.58
C GLU A 34 -0.51 -19.38 13.10
N SER A 35 -1.50 -19.64 12.26
CA SER A 35 -1.41 -19.39 10.83
C SER A 35 -1.73 -17.95 10.45
N ILE A 36 -2.16 -17.09 11.38
CA ILE A 36 -2.66 -15.75 11.09
C ILE A 36 -1.61 -14.70 11.45
N ARG A 37 -1.41 -13.77 10.52
CA ARG A 37 -0.52 -12.61 10.70
C ARG A 37 -1.28 -11.34 11.06
N GLU A 38 -2.39 -11.13 10.38
CA GLU A 38 -3.23 -9.94 10.42
C GLU A 38 -4.62 -10.30 9.86
N LEU A 39 -5.63 -9.56 10.31
CA LEU A 39 -7.03 -9.76 9.97
C LEU A 39 -7.61 -8.50 9.33
N TYR A 40 -8.44 -8.69 8.32
CA TYR A 40 -9.13 -7.62 7.61
C TYR A 40 -10.64 -7.83 7.75
N ILE A 41 -11.33 -6.86 8.34
CA ILE A 41 -12.79 -6.81 8.48
C ILE A 41 -13.34 -5.90 7.39
N LEU A 42 -13.95 -6.51 6.37
CA LEU A 42 -14.50 -5.84 5.18
C LEU A 42 -16.03 -5.98 5.09
N SER A 43 -16.65 -6.40 6.18
CA SER A 43 -18.08 -6.71 6.33
C SER A 43 -18.54 -6.38 7.76
N GLU A 44 -19.84 -6.40 8.00
CA GLU A 44 -20.40 -6.17 9.34
C GLU A 44 -20.08 -7.34 10.25
N THR A 45 -19.06 -7.17 11.10
CA THR A 45 -18.55 -8.23 11.96
C THR A 45 -18.63 -7.86 13.43
N THR A 46 -19.34 -8.68 14.21
CA THR A 46 -19.38 -8.58 15.67
C THR A 46 -18.10 -9.17 16.27
N ILE A 47 -17.48 -8.42 17.19
CA ILE A 47 -16.29 -8.81 17.97
C ILE A 47 -16.52 -8.58 19.47
N ASN A 48 -15.68 -9.17 20.32
CA ASN A 48 -15.73 -8.95 21.77
C ASN A 48 -14.33 -8.77 22.37
N THR A 49 -14.28 -8.33 23.63
CA THR A 49 -13.03 -8.06 24.36
C THR A 49 -12.13 -9.30 24.47
N LYS A 50 -12.70 -10.49 24.68
CA LYS A 50 -11.96 -11.76 24.74
C LYS A 50 -11.23 -12.08 23.43
N LEU A 51 -11.79 -11.70 22.28
CA LEU A 51 -11.08 -11.80 21.00
C LEU A 51 -9.93 -10.79 20.94
N LEU A 52 -10.19 -9.52 21.27
CA LEU A 52 -9.18 -8.45 21.18
C LEU A 52 -7.96 -8.75 22.06
N ASP A 53 -8.19 -9.20 23.30
CA ASP A 53 -7.14 -9.67 24.21
C ASP A 53 -6.32 -10.82 23.61
N PHE A 54 -7.00 -11.79 23.00
CA PHE A 54 -6.32 -12.93 22.37
C PHE A 54 -5.48 -12.53 21.16
N LEU A 55 -6.01 -11.70 20.27
CA LEU A 55 -5.26 -11.14 19.16
C LEU A 55 -4.05 -10.34 19.66
N ALA A 56 -4.23 -9.58 20.75
CA ALA A 56 -3.17 -8.81 21.36
C ALA A 56 -2.04 -9.70 21.89
N SER A 57 -2.38 -10.78 22.60
CA SER A 57 -1.41 -11.77 23.11
C SER A 57 -0.60 -12.47 22.02
N LYS A 58 -1.14 -12.54 20.80
CA LYS A 58 -0.50 -13.14 19.62
C LYS A 58 0.12 -12.11 18.66
N HIS A 59 0.07 -10.83 19.01
CA HIS A 59 0.54 -9.71 18.17
C HIS A 59 -0.08 -9.71 16.76
N ILE A 60 -1.38 -10.05 16.67
CA ILE A 60 -2.14 -10.03 15.42
C ILE A 60 -2.87 -8.70 15.30
N VAL A 61 -2.60 -7.99 14.21
CA VAL A 61 -3.22 -6.70 13.89
C VAL A 61 -4.59 -6.93 13.24
N LEU A 62 -5.57 -6.08 13.55
CA LEU A 62 -6.92 -6.16 13.02
C LEU A 62 -7.29 -4.82 12.34
N HIS A 63 -7.56 -4.86 11.03
CA HIS A 63 -7.91 -3.70 10.23
C HIS A 63 -9.40 -3.64 9.94
N PHE A 64 -9.97 -2.44 10.02
CA PHE A 64 -11.37 -2.15 9.75
C PHE A 64 -11.51 -1.25 8.54
N PHE A 65 -12.54 -1.49 7.75
CA PHE A 65 -12.89 -0.72 6.56
C PHE A 65 -14.35 -0.32 6.63
N ASN A 66 -14.69 0.80 5.99
CA ASN A 66 -16.07 1.24 5.87
C ASN A 66 -16.78 0.55 4.69
N TYR A 67 -18.07 0.82 4.55
CA TYR A 67 -18.91 0.32 3.46
C TYR A 67 -18.27 0.53 2.07
N TYR A 68 -17.66 1.69 1.83
CA TYR A 68 -17.01 2.02 0.57
C TYR A 68 -15.64 1.35 0.36
N GLY A 69 -15.22 0.44 1.25
CA GLY A 69 -13.93 -0.24 1.19
C GLY A 69 -12.73 0.66 1.53
N ASN A 70 -12.98 1.84 2.12
CA ASN A 70 -11.90 2.71 2.60
C ASN A 70 -11.49 2.27 4.01
N TYR A 71 -10.20 2.43 4.30
CA TYR A 71 -9.66 2.21 5.65
C TYR A 71 -10.36 3.10 6.70
N SER A 72 -10.90 2.47 7.74
CA SER A 72 -11.52 3.15 8.89
C SER A 72 -10.58 3.26 10.08
N GLY A 73 -9.80 2.21 10.34
CA GLY A 73 -8.98 2.14 11.55
C GLY A 73 -8.30 0.79 11.71
N THR A 74 -7.40 0.72 12.70
CA THR A 74 -6.67 -0.49 13.05
C THR A 74 -6.67 -0.64 14.56
N PHE A 75 -7.03 -1.83 15.04
CA PHE A 75 -6.68 -2.25 16.39
C PHE A 75 -5.24 -2.78 16.39
N TYR A 76 -4.38 -2.10 17.14
CA TYR A 76 -3.02 -2.58 17.40
C TYR A 76 -2.94 -3.25 18.76
N PRO A 77 -2.35 -4.46 18.81
CA PRO A 77 -1.82 -4.99 20.04
C PRO A 77 -0.80 -4.03 20.66
N ARG A 78 -0.64 -4.09 21.99
CA ARG A 78 0.40 -3.34 22.71
C ARG A 78 1.74 -3.43 21.98
N GLU A 79 2.36 -2.28 21.73
CA GLU A 79 3.61 -2.20 20.97
C GLU A 79 4.71 -3.01 21.65
N LYS A 80 5.35 -3.89 20.87
CA LYS A 80 6.46 -4.74 21.35
C LYS A 80 7.82 -4.09 21.13
N TYR A 81 7.98 -3.30 20.07
CA TYR A 81 9.26 -2.79 19.58
C TYR A 81 9.44 -1.30 19.87
N ILE A 82 9.21 -0.89 21.11
CA ILE A 82 9.34 0.52 21.52
C ILE A 82 10.84 0.89 21.62
N SER A 83 11.24 1.99 20.99
CA SER A 83 12.60 2.53 21.11
C SER A 83 12.57 4.04 21.28
N GLY A 84 12.75 4.52 22.51
CA GLY A 84 12.82 5.96 22.81
C GLY A 84 13.96 6.65 22.07
N LYS A 85 15.12 5.99 21.94
CA LYS A 85 16.26 6.50 21.17
C LYS A 85 15.91 6.75 19.71
N LEU A 86 15.25 5.78 19.05
CA LEU A 86 14.88 5.94 17.64
C LEU A 86 13.77 6.98 17.48
N LEU A 87 12.82 7.07 18.40
CA LEU A 87 11.77 8.09 18.38
C LEU A 87 12.39 9.50 18.36
N VAL A 88 13.30 9.79 19.30
CA VAL A 88 14.00 11.08 19.34
C VAL A 88 14.75 11.33 18.03
N LYS A 89 15.45 10.33 17.51
CA LYS A 89 16.18 10.44 16.24
C LYS A 89 15.27 10.61 15.01
N GLN A 90 14.07 10.04 15.00
CA GLN A 90 13.09 10.27 13.94
C GLN A 90 12.63 11.72 13.91
N VAL A 91 12.37 12.32 15.08
CA VAL A 91 12.00 13.73 15.21
C VAL A 91 13.17 14.63 14.79
N GLU A 92 14.39 14.34 15.24
CA GLU A 92 15.58 15.08 14.80
C GLU A 92 15.78 15.01 13.28
N ALA A 93 15.59 13.83 12.68
CA ALA A 93 15.68 13.64 11.24
C ALA A 93 14.57 14.40 10.49
N TYR A 94 13.38 14.58 11.08
CA TYR A 94 12.33 15.40 10.48
C TYR A 94 12.76 16.87 10.37
N ASN A 95 13.53 17.37 11.33
CA ASN A 95 14.03 18.74 11.27
C ASN A 95 15.24 18.87 10.33
N LYS A 96 16.14 17.89 10.30
CA LYS A 96 17.45 18.01 9.63
C LYS A 96 17.56 17.35 8.26
N LYS A 97 16.80 16.27 8.03
CA LYS A 97 16.97 15.35 6.89
C LYS A 97 15.69 15.13 6.08
N ARG A 98 14.61 15.84 6.42
CA ARG A 98 13.27 15.64 5.83
C ARG A 98 13.25 15.73 4.30
N ILE A 99 13.86 16.77 3.75
CA ILE A 99 13.88 17.00 2.30
C ILE A 99 14.65 15.87 1.60
N GLU A 100 15.78 15.42 2.16
CA GLU A 100 16.58 14.34 1.58
C GLU A 100 15.79 13.02 1.53
N ILE A 101 15.15 12.65 2.64
CA ILE A 101 14.30 11.45 2.72
C ILE A 101 13.14 11.55 1.73
N ALA A 102 12.45 12.70 1.68
CA ALA A 102 11.33 12.93 0.78
C ALA A 102 11.74 12.82 -0.70
N LYS A 103 12.88 13.41 -1.09
CA LYS A 103 13.44 13.29 -2.44
C LYS A 103 13.74 11.84 -2.80
N LYS A 104 14.30 11.05 -1.88
CA LYS A 104 14.55 9.61 -2.11
C LYS A 104 13.25 8.82 -2.31
N ILE A 105 12.18 9.16 -1.58
CA ILE A 105 10.85 8.57 -1.78
C ILE A 105 10.30 8.94 -3.17
N VAL A 106 10.21 10.23 -3.51
CA VAL A 106 9.63 10.68 -4.79
C VAL A 106 10.45 10.20 -5.98
N GLY A 107 11.78 10.20 -5.86
CA GLY A 107 12.66 9.58 -6.85
C GLY A 107 12.31 8.12 -7.09
N ALA A 108 12.14 7.32 -6.03
CA ALA A 108 11.74 5.92 -6.16
C ALA A 108 10.35 5.73 -6.80
N ILE A 109 9.39 6.62 -6.54
CA ILE A 109 8.08 6.62 -7.22
C ILE A 109 8.29 6.76 -8.73
N GLY A 110 8.97 7.82 -9.18
CA GLY A 110 9.20 8.08 -10.60
C GLY A 110 9.96 6.94 -11.29
N LYS A 111 10.99 6.43 -10.61
CA LYS A 111 11.78 5.27 -11.05
C LYS A 111 10.93 4.00 -11.23
N ASN A 112 10.04 3.69 -10.29
CA ASN A 112 9.17 2.52 -10.39
C ASN A 112 8.05 2.69 -11.42
N ILE A 113 7.50 3.91 -11.55
CA ILE A 113 6.54 4.23 -12.62
C ILE A 113 7.18 4.08 -13.99
N TYR A 114 8.40 4.56 -14.17
CA TYR A 114 9.17 4.38 -15.40
C TYR A 114 9.22 2.89 -15.78
N GLN A 115 9.56 2.01 -14.85
CA GLN A 115 9.62 0.56 -15.11
C GLN A 115 8.27 -0.05 -15.48
N VAL A 116 7.18 0.41 -14.85
CA VAL A 116 5.82 -0.04 -15.20
C VAL A 116 5.45 0.41 -16.61
N LEU A 117 5.67 1.68 -16.96
CA LEU A 117 5.32 2.22 -18.27
C LEU A 117 6.25 1.75 -19.39
N TYR A 118 7.51 1.47 -19.08
CA TYR A 118 8.48 0.98 -20.06
C TYR A 118 8.09 -0.40 -20.61
N HIS A 119 7.42 -1.23 -19.81
CA HIS A 119 6.78 -2.46 -20.29
C HIS A 119 5.77 -2.17 -21.41
N TYR A 120 4.86 -1.21 -21.22
CA TYR A 120 3.87 -0.83 -22.24
C TYR A 120 4.52 -0.20 -23.47
N TYR A 121 5.56 0.63 -23.29
CA TYR A 121 6.33 1.18 -24.41
C TYR A 121 6.97 0.09 -25.30
N LYS A 122 7.48 -0.98 -24.66
CA LYS A 122 7.99 -2.16 -25.36
C LYS A 122 6.89 -2.95 -26.08
N HIS A 123 5.66 -2.87 -25.62
CA HIS A 123 4.46 -3.47 -26.24
C HIS A 123 3.64 -2.41 -27.00
N ASP A 124 4.34 -1.61 -27.81
CA ASP A 124 3.81 -0.69 -28.82
C ASP A 124 2.93 0.48 -28.35
N GLN A 125 2.93 0.80 -27.06
CA GLN A 125 2.35 2.05 -26.56
C GLN A 125 3.39 3.18 -26.63
N LYS A 126 3.67 3.69 -27.83
CA LYS A 126 4.77 4.67 -28.04
C LYS A 126 4.46 6.05 -27.45
N GLU A 127 3.19 6.35 -27.21
CA GLU A 127 2.66 7.60 -26.67
C GLU A 127 3.18 7.88 -25.25
N VAL A 128 3.54 6.84 -24.48
CA VAL A 128 4.10 7.04 -23.13
C VAL A 128 5.56 7.52 -23.16
N LYS A 129 6.23 7.52 -24.33
CA LYS A 129 7.66 7.84 -24.45
C LYS A 129 8.01 9.21 -23.89
N THR A 130 7.24 10.24 -24.23
CA THR A 130 7.49 11.61 -23.73
C THR A 130 7.51 11.65 -22.20
N PHE A 131 6.58 10.95 -21.57
CA PHE A 131 6.54 10.88 -20.11
C PHE A 131 7.65 10.01 -19.52
N LEU A 132 8.05 8.92 -20.20
CA LEU A 132 9.22 8.12 -19.82
C LEU A 132 10.52 8.95 -19.85
N ASP A 133 10.71 9.74 -20.90
CA ASP A 133 11.87 10.62 -21.05
C ASP A 133 11.89 11.70 -19.95
N TYR A 134 10.72 12.29 -19.64
CA TYR A 134 10.55 13.20 -18.51
C TYR A 134 10.93 12.56 -17.17
N LEU A 135 10.42 11.36 -16.87
CA LEU A 135 10.73 10.62 -15.63
C LEU A 135 12.23 10.28 -15.51
N LYS A 136 12.89 9.94 -16.63
CA LYS A 136 14.30 9.56 -16.64
C LYS A 136 15.24 10.75 -16.55
N ASN A 137 14.96 11.82 -17.31
CA ASN A 137 15.92 12.90 -17.56
C ASN A 137 15.64 14.16 -16.74
N GLU A 138 14.37 14.49 -16.47
CA GLU A 138 14.02 15.76 -15.82
C GLU A 138 13.81 15.62 -14.32
N ILE A 139 13.09 14.58 -13.88
CA ILE A 139 12.79 14.36 -12.46
C ILE A 139 14.02 14.35 -11.54
N PRO A 140 15.15 13.68 -11.88
CA PRO A 140 16.33 13.73 -11.03
C PRO A 140 16.85 15.16 -10.81
N ASN A 141 16.89 15.96 -11.89
CA ASN A 141 17.35 17.34 -11.86
C ASN A 141 16.37 18.26 -11.09
N GLU A 142 15.06 18.08 -11.28
CA GLU A 142 14.03 18.83 -10.54
C GLU A 142 14.09 18.53 -9.04
N LEU A 143 14.26 17.25 -8.67
CA LEU A 143 14.40 16.85 -7.28
C LEU A 143 15.68 17.41 -6.67
N GLU A 144 16.82 17.36 -7.38
CA GLU A 144 18.07 17.94 -6.89
C GLU A 144 17.91 19.42 -6.54
N LYS A 145 17.33 20.21 -7.47
CA LYS A 145 17.11 21.66 -7.31
C LYS A 145 16.03 22.04 -6.29
N SER A 146 15.22 21.09 -5.83
CA SER A 146 14.14 21.37 -4.87
C SER A 146 14.68 21.68 -3.47
N ASN A 147 14.34 22.85 -2.94
CA ASN A 147 14.87 23.36 -1.66
C ASN A 147 13.86 23.33 -0.51
N ASN A 148 12.63 22.91 -0.76
CA ASN A 148 11.60 22.76 0.27
C ASN A 148 10.64 21.62 -0.03
N ILE A 149 9.88 21.20 0.99
CA ILE A 149 8.97 20.06 0.85
C ILE A 149 7.81 20.30 -0.12
N LYS A 150 7.35 21.55 -0.27
CA LYS A 150 6.25 21.89 -1.18
C LYS A 150 6.66 21.64 -2.64
N GLN A 151 7.90 21.95 -3.00
CA GLN A 151 8.45 21.65 -4.33
C GLN A 151 8.54 20.14 -4.57
N VAL A 152 8.98 19.36 -3.57
CA VAL A 152 9.06 17.89 -3.68
C VAL A 152 7.66 17.28 -3.85
N LEU A 153 6.66 17.75 -3.10
CA LEU A 153 5.26 17.33 -3.23
C LEU A 153 4.65 17.76 -4.58
N TYR A 154 5.02 18.92 -5.10
CA TYR A 154 4.60 19.36 -6.44
C TYR A 154 5.13 18.41 -7.52
N ILE A 155 6.40 18.03 -7.44
CA ILE A 155 7.01 17.04 -8.35
C ILE A 155 6.32 15.68 -8.23
N GLU A 156 6.05 15.21 -7.01
CA GLU A 156 5.27 14.00 -6.77
C GLU A 156 3.89 14.06 -7.45
N GLY A 157 3.19 15.20 -7.32
CA GLY A 157 1.91 15.46 -7.97
C GLY A 157 2.00 15.35 -9.49
N LYS A 158 3.02 15.97 -10.12
CA LYS A 158 3.27 15.87 -11.57
C LYS A 158 3.53 14.43 -12.00
N ILE A 159 4.34 13.68 -11.26
CA ILE A 159 4.61 12.26 -11.53
C ILE A 159 3.32 11.45 -11.51
N TRP A 160 2.49 11.62 -10.46
CA TRP A 160 1.23 10.88 -10.36
C TRP A 160 0.24 11.28 -11.46
N GLN A 161 0.14 12.57 -11.77
CA GLN A 161 -0.74 13.06 -12.83
C GLN A 161 -0.36 12.48 -14.19
N GLY A 162 0.90 12.59 -14.60
CA GLY A 162 1.36 12.02 -15.87
C GLY A 162 1.20 10.50 -15.93
N PHE A 163 1.35 9.81 -14.80
CA PHE A 163 1.07 8.38 -14.72
C PHE A 163 -0.40 8.06 -14.92
N TYR A 164 -1.32 8.78 -14.26
CA TYR A 164 -2.76 8.61 -14.46
C TYR A 164 -3.19 8.93 -15.89
N ASP A 165 -2.66 10.01 -16.47
CA ASP A 165 -2.95 10.42 -17.84
C ASP A 165 -2.50 9.39 -18.87
N SER A 166 -1.49 8.57 -18.55
CA SER A 166 -1.00 7.50 -19.42
C SER A 166 -1.96 6.32 -19.54
N PHE A 167 -2.93 6.17 -18.62
CA PHE A 167 -3.80 4.99 -18.58
C PHE A 167 -4.65 4.85 -19.83
N LYS A 168 -5.03 5.97 -20.46
CA LYS A 168 -5.82 6.01 -21.69
C LYS A 168 -5.16 5.29 -22.88
N TYR A 169 -3.85 5.06 -22.84
CA TYR A 169 -3.15 4.38 -23.92
C TYR A 169 -3.27 2.86 -23.83
N PHE A 170 -3.43 2.29 -22.62
CA PHE A 170 -3.33 0.84 -22.42
C PHE A 170 -4.43 0.21 -21.56
N LEU A 171 -5.40 1.00 -21.09
CA LEU A 171 -6.61 0.51 -20.45
C LEU A 171 -7.81 0.65 -21.39
N ASN A 172 -8.77 -0.25 -21.23
CA ASN A 172 -10.06 -0.18 -21.93
C ASN A 172 -10.83 1.11 -21.55
N GLU A 173 -11.63 1.63 -22.46
CA GLU A 173 -12.48 2.82 -22.31
C GLU A 173 -13.43 2.73 -21.11
N ASP A 174 -13.85 1.51 -20.75
CA ASP A 174 -14.67 1.26 -19.55
C ASP A 174 -13.98 1.65 -18.22
N PHE A 175 -12.65 1.79 -18.24
CA PHE A 175 -11.80 2.12 -17.08
C PHE A 175 -11.06 3.46 -17.23
N ILE A 176 -11.63 4.42 -17.98
CA ILE A 176 -11.06 5.76 -18.11
C ILE A 176 -10.98 6.47 -16.75
N LEU A 177 -9.80 7.01 -16.46
CA LEU A 177 -9.55 7.84 -15.28
C LEU A 177 -9.53 9.32 -15.70
N ASN A 178 -10.65 10.03 -15.54
CA ASN A 178 -10.71 11.47 -15.83
C ASN A 178 -9.95 12.31 -14.80
N LYS A 179 -10.24 12.05 -13.52
CA LYS A 179 -9.58 12.68 -12.37
C LYS A 179 -9.59 11.72 -11.20
N ARG A 180 -8.61 11.84 -10.31
CA ARG A 180 -8.56 11.02 -9.10
C ARG A 180 -9.58 11.51 -8.07
N VAL A 181 -10.70 10.79 -7.92
CA VAL A 181 -11.68 11.04 -6.85
C VAL A 181 -11.60 9.92 -5.81
N ARG A 182 -11.32 10.29 -4.55
CA ARG A 182 -10.98 9.33 -3.49
C ARG A 182 -12.17 8.96 -2.60
N ARG A 183 -13.02 9.92 -2.22
CA ARG A 183 -14.01 9.77 -1.15
C ARG A 183 -15.33 10.53 -1.46
N PRO A 184 -16.39 9.81 -1.85
CA PRO A 184 -16.37 8.43 -2.37
C PRO A 184 -15.75 8.37 -3.78
N PRO A 185 -15.23 7.21 -4.23
CA PRO A 185 -14.85 7.03 -5.63
C PRO A 185 -16.08 7.14 -6.54
N ASP A 186 -15.94 7.75 -7.70
CA ASP A 186 -17.05 8.07 -8.63
C ASP A 186 -17.08 7.18 -9.88
N ASN A 187 -16.05 6.37 -10.11
CA ASN A 187 -15.95 5.47 -11.26
C ASN A 187 -15.16 4.18 -10.92
N PRO A 188 -15.22 3.14 -11.77
CA PRO A 188 -14.61 1.83 -11.51
C PRO A 188 -13.10 1.88 -11.24
N ILE A 189 -12.35 2.66 -12.02
CA ILE A 189 -10.91 2.77 -11.85
C ILE A 189 -10.55 3.51 -10.54
N ASN A 190 -11.29 4.57 -10.18
CA ASN A 190 -11.15 5.25 -8.90
C ASN A 190 -11.44 4.31 -7.72
N ALA A 191 -12.43 3.42 -7.85
CA ALA A 191 -12.76 2.41 -6.84
C ALA A 191 -11.62 1.40 -6.65
N LEU A 192 -11.08 0.86 -7.75
CA LEU A 192 -9.94 -0.06 -7.74
C LEU A 192 -8.70 0.57 -7.09
N ILE A 193 -8.36 1.82 -7.46
CA ILE A 193 -7.21 2.53 -6.89
C ILE A 193 -7.44 2.81 -5.41
N SER A 194 -8.62 3.25 -5.00
CA SER A 194 -8.93 3.53 -3.57
C SER A 194 -8.83 2.25 -2.73
N PHE A 195 -9.39 1.15 -3.22
CA PHE A 195 -9.36 -0.13 -2.52
C PHE A 195 -7.94 -0.68 -2.43
N GLY A 196 -7.22 -0.76 -3.55
CA GLY A 196 -5.84 -1.24 -3.59
C GLY A 196 -4.87 -0.41 -2.75
N ASN A 197 -5.01 0.92 -2.76
CA ASN A 197 -4.22 1.79 -1.89
C ASN A 197 -4.54 1.56 -0.41
N SER A 198 -5.81 1.32 -0.06
CA SER A 198 -6.20 1.03 1.33
C SER A 198 -5.62 -0.31 1.81
N LEU A 199 -5.58 -1.33 0.94
CA LEU A 199 -4.91 -2.59 1.24
C LEU A 199 -3.39 -2.39 1.41
N LEU A 200 -2.71 -1.70 0.50
CA LEU A 200 -1.27 -1.48 0.62
C LEU A 200 -0.90 -0.63 1.85
N TYR A 201 -1.70 0.38 2.16
CA TYR A 201 -1.52 1.21 3.34
C TYR A 201 -1.59 0.39 4.63
N THR A 202 -2.59 -0.48 4.77
CA THR A 202 -2.72 -1.39 5.93
C THR A 202 -1.60 -2.44 6.01
N LYS A 203 -1.13 -2.97 4.88
CA LYS A 203 0.07 -3.83 4.86
C LYS A 203 1.32 -3.11 5.36
N THR A 204 1.45 -1.84 5.00
CA THR A 204 2.60 -1.00 5.38
C THR A 204 2.55 -0.65 6.86
N ILE A 205 1.36 -0.32 7.37
CA ILE A 205 1.05 -0.23 8.80
C ILE A 205 1.56 -1.47 9.56
N THR A 206 1.16 -2.68 9.14
CA THR A 206 1.56 -3.92 9.83
C THR A 206 3.06 -4.17 9.71
N ALA A 207 3.68 -3.79 8.59
CA ALA A 207 5.12 -3.87 8.40
C ALA A 207 5.87 -2.96 9.37
N ILE A 208 5.44 -1.70 9.52
CA ILE A 208 6.07 -0.72 10.42
C ILE A 208 5.87 -1.12 11.89
N TYR A 209 4.67 -1.59 12.26
CA TYR A 209 4.38 -2.12 13.61
C TYR A 209 5.36 -3.21 14.07
N ARG A 210 5.98 -3.92 13.11
CA ARG A 210 6.99 -4.97 13.37
C ARG A 210 8.42 -4.43 13.36
N THR A 211 8.59 -3.12 13.48
CA THR A 211 9.87 -2.40 13.55
C THR A 211 9.82 -1.42 14.73
N HIS A 212 10.91 -0.68 14.93
CA HIS A 212 11.02 0.31 16.01
C HIS A 212 10.57 1.72 15.61
N LEU A 213 10.13 1.91 14.35
CA LEU A 213 9.71 3.22 13.85
C LEU A 213 8.37 3.62 14.46
N ASN A 214 8.27 4.88 14.88
CA ASN A 214 7.00 5.51 15.18
C ASN A 214 6.29 5.90 13.87
N GLN A 215 5.04 5.45 13.72
CA GLN A 215 4.25 5.60 12.49
C GLN A 215 3.70 7.02 12.25
N ALA A 216 3.68 7.87 13.28
CA ALA A 216 3.17 9.23 13.17
C ALA A 216 4.16 10.18 12.47
N ILE A 217 5.46 9.86 12.48
CA ILE A 217 6.53 10.72 11.97
C ILE A 217 6.86 10.34 10.52
N SER A 218 6.31 11.09 9.57
CA SER A 218 6.60 11.03 8.13
C SER A 218 7.60 12.11 7.70
N TYR A 219 8.07 12.03 6.46
CA TYR A 219 9.05 12.96 5.88
C TYR A 219 8.54 13.61 4.59
N LEU A 220 7.85 12.87 3.73
CA LEU A 220 7.21 13.40 2.52
C LEU A 220 5.89 14.10 2.89
N HIS A 221 4.92 13.34 3.41
CA HIS A 221 3.66 13.91 3.87
C HIS A 221 3.83 14.63 5.21
N GLU A 222 3.02 15.66 5.47
CA GLU A 222 3.01 16.29 6.79
C GLU A 222 2.58 15.28 7.87
N PRO A 223 3.32 15.18 8.99
CA PRO A 223 2.81 14.55 10.20
C PRO A 223 1.50 15.23 10.58
N SER A 224 0.46 14.44 10.82
CA SER A 224 -0.88 14.95 11.09
C SER A 224 -1.52 14.10 12.16
N GLU A 225 -2.35 14.73 12.97
CA GLU A 225 -3.13 14.05 14.00
C GLU A 225 -4.03 12.98 13.36
N SER A 226 -4.25 11.88 14.09
CA SER A 226 -5.21 10.83 13.72
C SER A 226 -4.88 10.03 12.45
N ARG A 227 -3.65 10.04 11.93
CA ARG A 227 -3.22 9.16 10.82
C ARG A 227 -1.79 8.63 10.96
N PHE A 228 -1.51 7.47 10.38
CA PHE A 228 -0.16 6.90 10.29
C PHE A 228 0.56 7.44 9.06
N SER A 229 1.02 8.70 9.13
CA SER A 229 1.61 9.37 7.97
C SER A 229 2.84 8.64 7.41
N LEU A 230 3.67 7.99 8.25
CA LEU A 230 4.85 7.26 7.76
C LEU A 230 4.46 6.07 6.87
N SER A 231 3.32 5.44 7.16
CA SER A 231 2.79 4.34 6.33
C SER A 231 2.38 4.83 4.94
N LEU A 232 2.00 6.10 4.77
CA LEU A 232 1.76 6.68 3.44
C LEU A 232 3.09 6.78 2.68
N ASP A 233 4.07 7.45 3.26
CA ASP A 233 5.42 7.62 2.69
C ASP A 233 6.06 6.29 2.26
N MET A 234 6.08 5.31 3.17
CA MET A 234 6.71 4.02 2.91
C MET A 234 5.93 3.16 1.91
N SER A 235 4.66 3.47 1.65
CA SER A 235 3.84 2.77 0.66
C SER A 235 3.98 3.33 -0.74
N GLU A 236 4.36 4.61 -0.90
CA GLU A 236 4.33 5.32 -2.19
C GLU A 236 5.13 4.60 -3.28
N ALA A 237 6.39 4.25 -2.99
CA ALA A 237 7.27 3.57 -3.94
C ALA A 237 6.74 2.19 -4.38
N PHE A 238 5.89 1.56 -3.56
CA PHE A 238 5.30 0.24 -3.85
C PHE A 238 3.96 0.32 -4.59
N LYS A 239 3.28 1.47 -4.61
CA LYS A 239 1.99 1.61 -5.31
C LYS A 239 2.08 1.21 -6.79
N PRO A 240 3.05 1.70 -7.61
CA PRO A 240 3.17 1.30 -9.01
C PRO A 240 3.33 -0.22 -9.16
N ILE A 241 4.13 -0.82 -8.29
CA ILE A 241 4.52 -2.22 -8.36
C ILE A 241 3.39 -3.15 -7.94
N ILE A 242 2.69 -2.82 -6.84
CA ILE A 242 1.72 -3.71 -6.19
C ILE A 242 0.30 -3.34 -6.60
N VAL A 243 -0.11 -2.08 -6.42
CA VAL A 243 -1.50 -1.66 -6.66
C VAL A 243 -1.75 -1.61 -8.16
N PHE A 244 -0.98 -0.79 -8.89
CA PHE A 244 -1.28 -0.50 -10.29
C PHE A 244 -1.05 -1.70 -11.20
N LYS A 245 0.04 -2.45 -11.06
CA LYS A 245 0.19 -3.70 -11.82
C LYS A 245 -0.92 -4.72 -11.50
N THR A 246 -1.47 -4.76 -10.28
CA THR A 246 -2.63 -5.62 -9.98
C THR A 246 -3.86 -5.15 -10.73
N ILE A 247 -4.14 -3.84 -10.70
CA ILE A 247 -5.25 -3.23 -11.44
C ILE A 247 -5.14 -3.53 -12.93
N PHE A 248 -4.01 -3.22 -13.54
CA PHE A 248 -3.83 -3.37 -14.98
C PHE A 248 -3.93 -4.83 -15.41
N ASP A 249 -3.34 -5.76 -14.65
CA ASP A 249 -3.45 -7.19 -14.97
C ASP A 249 -4.89 -7.69 -14.85
N LEU A 250 -5.69 -7.19 -13.89
CA LEU A 250 -7.08 -7.61 -13.74
C LEU A 250 -7.98 -7.04 -14.84
N VAL A 251 -7.78 -5.76 -15.18
CA VAL A 251 -8.56 -5.05 -16.21
C VAL A 251 -8.22 -5.58 -17.60
N ASN A 252 -6.94 -5.62 -17.98
CA ASN A 252 -6.53 -5.98 -19.35
C ASN A 252 -6.80 -7.47 -19.66
N ASN A 253 -6.82 -8.34 -18.64
CA ASN A 253 -7.21 -9.74 -18.80
C ASN A 253 -8.70 -9.99 -18.54
N ARG A 254 -9.53 -8.95 -18.46
CA ARG A 254 -11.00 -9.02 -18.28
C ARG A 254 -11.44 -9.85 -17.07
N LYS A 255 -10.61 -9.94 -16.04
CA LYS A 255 -10.90 -10.61 -14.75
C LYS A 255 -11.75 -9.73 -13.84
N ILE A 256 -11.65 -8.41 -14.03
CA ILE A 256 -12.57 -7.44 -13.47
C ILE A 256 -13.21 -6.71 -14.65
N ARG A 257 -14.54 -6.62 -14.59
CA ARG A 257 -15.41 -6.01 -15.59
C ARG A 257 -16.40 -5.09 -14.90
N VAL A 258 -16.79 -4.02 -15.59
CA VAL A 258 -17.60 -2.95 -15.01
C VAL A 258 -18.99 -3.44 -14.61
N GLU A 259 -19.59 -4.25 -15.47
CA GLU A 259 -20.93 -4.83 -15.35
C GLU A 259 -21.04 -5.87 -14.23
N ASP A 260 -19.98 -6.65 -13.99
CA ASP A 260 -20.02 -7.81 -13.10
C ASP A 260 -19.50 -7.51 -11.68
N HIS A 261 -18.60 -6.54 -11.53
CA HIS A 261 -17.77 -6.42 -10.32
C HIS A 261 -17.90 -5.09 -9.58
N PHE A 262 -18.77 -4.20 -10.04
CA PHE A 262 -18.97 -2.89 -9.43
C PHE A 262 -20.43 -2.63 -9.10
N LEU A 263 -20.65 -1.94 -7.99
CA LEU A 263 -21.92 -1.30 -7.67
C LEU A 263 -21.76 0.18 -8.01
N LYS A 264 -22.61 0.67 -8.92
CA LYS A 264 -22.68 2.07 -9.31
C LYS A 264 -24.00 2.65 -8.81
N GLU A 265 -23.90 3.70 -8.01
CA GLU A 265 -25.02 4.55 -7.63
C GLU A 265 -24.74 5.99 -8.07
N GLN A 266 -25.74 6.88 -7.96
CA GLN A 266 -25.67 8.24 -8.51
C GLN A 266 -24.41 9.02 -8.09
N ASN A 267 -23.89 8.78 -6.87
CA ASN A 267 -22.79 9.55 -6.30
C ASN A 267 -21.50 8.75 -6.08
N TYR A 268 -21.50 7.43 -6.34
CA TYR A 268 -20.32 6.61 -6.09
C TYR A 268 -20.26 5.33 -6.91
N CYS A 269 -19.04 4.80 -7.04
CA CYS A 269 -18.74 3.49 -7.59
C CYS A 269 -17.83 2.73 -6.62
N ILE A 270 -18.20 1.51 -6.27
CA ILE A 270 -17.42 0.62 -5.40
C ILE A 270 -17.35 -0.80 -5.96
N LEU A 271 -16.38 -1.59 -5.51
CA LEU A 271 -16.34 -3.02 -5.81
C LEU A 271 -17.45 -3.75 -5.05
N ASN A 272 -18.17 -4.62 -5.75
CA ASN A 272 -19.02 -5.61 -5.10
C ASN A 272 -18.17 -6.72 -4.46
N ASP A 273 -18.80 -7.64 -3.73
CA ASP A 273 -18.05 -8.65 -2.98
C ASP A 273 -17.28 -9.63 -3.87
N GLU A 274 -17.77 -9.93 -5.08
CA GLU A 274 -17.04 -10.77 -6.02
C GLU A 274 -15.81 -10.05 -6.57
N GLY A 275 -15.96 -8.76 -6.95
CA GLY A 275 -14.86 -7.89 -7.33
C GLY A 275 -13.81 -7.75 -6.22
N LYS A 276 -14.22 -7.60 -4.96
CA LYS A 276 -13.32 -7.58 -3.80
C LYS A 276 -12.54 -8.90 -3.69
N LYS A 277 -13.20 -10.07 -3.80
CA LYS A 277 -12.51 -11.38 -3.72
C LYS A 277 -11.45 -11.53 -4.81
N ILE A 278 -11.80 -11.22 -6.06
CA ILE A 278 -10.89 -11.31 -7.21
C ILE A 278 -9.70 -10.37 -7.00
N PHE A 279 -9.97 -9.12 -6.60
CA PHE A 279 -8.93 -8.13 -6.37
C PHE A 279 -7.99 -8.54 -5.23
N ILE A 280 -8.54 -8.94 -4.08
CA ILE A 280 -7.76 -9.37 -2.90
C ILE A 280 -6.87 -10.57 -3.26
N ALA A 281 -7.41 -11.57 -3.96
CA ALA A 281 -6.64 -12.75 -4.35
C ALA A 281 -5.45 -12.37 -5.24
N ALA A 282 -5.66 -11.50 -6.23
CA ALA A 282 -4.58 -11.03 -7.10
C ALA A 282 -3.57 -10.13 -6.37
N PHE A 283 -4.04 -9.25 -5.47
CA PHE A 283 -3.20 -8.40 -4.64
C PHE A 283 -2.31 -9.23 -3.71
N GLU A 284 -2.87 -10.20 -2.97
CA GLU A 284 -2.12 -11.06 -2.06
C GLU A 284 -1.12 -11.93 -2.83
N LYS A 285 -1.51 -12.47 -4.00
CA LYS A 285 -0.58 -13.18 -4.87
C LYS A 285 0.59 -12.26 -5.29
N ARG A 286 0.30 -11.01 -5.64
CA ARG A 286 1.34 -10.07 -6.05
C ARG A 286 2.27 -9.72 -4.91
N ILE A 287 1.75 -9.30 -3.75
CA ILE A 287 2.58 -8.85 -2.62
C ILE A 287 3.44 -9.98 -2.03
N GLU A 288 3.01 -11.24 -2.17
CA GLU A 288 3.80 -12.42 -1.78
C GLU A 288 4.74 -12.94 -2.89
N THR A 289 4.71 -12.35 -4.09
CA THR A 289 5.69 -12.65 -5.15
C THR A 289 7.11 -12.48 -4.62
N LYS A 290 7.93 -13.52 -4.79
CA LYS A 290 9.32 -13.55 -4.34
C LYS A 290 10.27 -13.12 -5.46
N PHE A 291 11.29 -12.37 -5.11
CA PHE A 291 12.40 -12.00 -5.99
C PHE A 291 13.72 -12.09 -5.22
N LYS A 292 14.84 -12.22 -5.95
CA LYS A 292 16.18 -12.32 -5.35
C LYS A 292 16.62 -10.96 -4.83
N ASN A 293 16.78 -10.83 -3.51
CA ASN A 293 17.38 -9.64 -2.92
C ASN A 293 18.91 -9.77 -2.97
N GLU A 294 19.57 -8.92 -3.77
CA GLU A 294 21.02 -8.97 -3.99
C GLU A 294 21.83 -8.79 -2.70
N LYS A 295 21.43 -7.86 -1.83
CA LYS A 295 22.15 -7.56 -0.58
C LYS A 295 22.04 -8.70 0.43
N LEU A 296 20.88 -9.35 0.53
CA LEU A 296 20.66 -10.47 1.45
C LEU A 296 20.98 -11.84 0.85
N LYS A 297 21.30 -11.91 -0.46
CA LYS A 297 21.56 -13.14 -1.22
C LYS A 297 20.47 -14.22 -1.05
N ARG A 298 19.21 -13.81 -0.87
CA ARG A 298 18.05 -14.71 -0.70
C ARG A 298 16.79 -14.14 -1.31
N ASN A 299 15.81 -15.01 -1.55
CA ASN A 299 14.49 -14.61 -2.04
C ASN A 299 13.68 -13.96 -0.92
N VAL A 300 13.07 -12.81 -1.23
CA VAL A 300 12.15 -12.09 -0.33
C VAL A 300 10.89 -11.72 -1.09
N SER A 301 9.74 -11.64 -0.40
CA SER A 301 8.50 -11.12 -0.99
C SER A 301 8.46 -9.59 -0.97
N TYR A 302 7.59 -8.96 -1.77
CA TYR A 302 7.36 -7.51 -1.67
C TYR A 302 6.87 -7.12 -0.27
N GLN A 303 6.06 -7.95 0.39
CA GLN A 303 5.65 -7.69 1.77
C GLN A 303 6.86 -7.62 2.72
N THR A 304 7.81 -8.53 2.54
CA THR A 304 9.07 -8.51 3.31
C THR A 304 9.90 -7.27 2.95
N GLN A 305 9.90 -6.88 1.67
CA GLN A 305 10.65 -5.74 1.18
C GLN A 305 10.17 -4.41 1.76
N ILE A 306 8.85 -4.22 1.96
CA ILE A 306 8.31 -3.03 2.66
C ILE A 306 8.95 -2.91 4.05
N LYS A 307 9.04 -4.02 4.79
CA LYS A 307 9.71 -4.06 6.10
C LYS A 307 11.21 -3.77 5.98
N LEU A 308 11.88 -4.28 4.94
CA LEU A 308 13.30 -4.01 4.70
C LEU A 308 13.55 -2.52 4.41
N ASP A 309 12.66 -1.85 3.69
CA ASP A 309 12.75 -0.41 3.44
C ASP A 309 12.59 0.40 4.73
N CYS A 310 11.71 -0.04 5.64
CA CYS A 310 11.64 0.53 7.00
C CYS A 310 12.98 0.38 7.73
N TYR A 311 13.65 -0.77 7.65
CA TYR A 311 14.99 -0.94 8.24
C TYR A 311 16.07 -0.10 7.56
N LYS A 312 15.97 0.17 6.25
CA LYS A 312 16.88 1.12 5.57
C LYS A 312 16.71 2.52 6.16
N LEU A 313 15.46 2.97 6.35
CA LEU A 313 15.18 4.26 6.97
C LEU A 313 15.73 4.35 8.40
N ILE A 314 15.55 3.30 9.21
CA ILE A 314 16.15 3.24 10.56
C ILE A 314 17.67 3.40 10.50
N LYS A 315 18.34 2.69 9.58
CA LYS A 315 19.80 2.77 9.41
C LYS A 315 20.25 4.15 8.95
N TYR A 316 19.51 4.80 8.08
CA TYR A 316 19.81 6.18 7.68
C TYR A 316 19.67 7.16 8.84
N ILE A 317 18.63 7.01 9.66
CA ILE A 317 18.37 7.88 10.81
C ILE A 317 19.43 7.70 11.91
N LEU A 318 19.83 6.45 12.18
CA LEU A 318 20.73 6.13 13.29
C LEU A 318 22.22 6.08 12.91
N GLU A 319 22.55 5.75 11.67
CA GLU A 319 23.90 5.41 11.22
C GLU A 319 24.31 6.15 9.93
N ASP A 320 23.49 7.08 9.42
CA ASP A 320 23.76 7.85 8.19
C ASP A 320 24.00 6.98 6.93
N LYS A 321 23.55 5.72 6.95
CA LYS A 321 23.63 4.81 5.79
C LYS A 321 22.62 5.23 4.72
N GLU A 322 23.05 5.25 3.46
CA GLU A 322 22.19 5.68 2.35
C GLU A 322 20.80 5.01 2.36
N PHE A 323 19.76 5.86 2.37
CA PHE A 323 18.38 5.45 2.21
C PHE A 323 17.95 5.50 0.75
N GLU A 324 17.63 4.33 0.20
CA GLU A 324 16.94 4.22 -1.08
C GLU A 324 15.77 3.24 -0.95
N PRO A 325 14.52 3.69 -1.19
CA PRO A 325 13.37 2.80 -1.27
C PRO A 325 13.55 1.74 -2.36
N TYR A 326 12.72 0.71 -2.33
CA TYR A 326 12.79 -0.38 -3.28
C TYR A 326 12.53 0.11 -4.72
N LEU A 327 13.37 -0.37 -5.64
CA LEU A 327 13.26 -0.17 -7.08
C LEU A 327 13.02 -1.52 -7.75
N LEU A 328 12.08 -1.58 -8.70
CA LEU A 328 11.74 -2.81 -9.43
C LEU A 328 12.92 -3.34 -10.24
N GLU A 329 13.68 -2.43 -10.87
CA GLU A 329 14.97 -2.72 -11.49
C GLU A 329 15.99 -1.65 -11.05
N ARG A 330 17.24 -2.08 -10.81
CA ARG A 330 18.32 -1.19 -10.34
C ARG A 330 19.21 -0.63 -11.45
N LYS A 331 19.05 -1.09 -12.70
CA LYS A 331 19.85 -0.65 -13.84
C LYS A 331 19.02 0.30 -14.72
N TYR A 332 19.61 1.46 -15.04
CA TYR A 332 19.05 2.53 -15.87
C TYR A 332 19.66 2.53 -17.27
#